data_AF-A0A916LJI9-F1
#
_entry.id   AF-A0A916LJI9-F1
#
_cell.length_a   1.000
_cell.length_b   1.000
_cell.length_c   1.000
_cell.angle_alpha   90.00
_cell.angle_beta   90.00
_cell.angle_gamma   90.00
#
_symmetry.space_group_name_H-M   'P 1'
#
loop_
_entity.id
_entity.type
_entity.pdbx_description
1 polymer ?
#
loop_
_entity_poly.entity_id
_entity_poly.type
_entity_poly.pdbx_seq_one_letter_code
_entity_poly.pdbx_strand_id
1 'polypeptide(L)'
;MQGGLNPELGIEFYEELFRWIKRNYPQIWLHALSPEEILHIAEVSRLRVRDVLKRLIDAGLQSIPGGGAEILVDRVREKISPRKCTADEWLGVMYEAHQLGLKTTATMMFGHIETYEDRVQHMLLIRELQDITGGFTSFIPWTFQPRNTKLAENMDNLKERSTGFDYLKTLAISRLMIDNIPTIQVSWVTQGLKIAQIGLKFGADDFGSLLIEENVVSAAGTKHLVTLDQMLKAIKDAGFEPKKRLN
;
A
#
# COMPACT_ATOMS: atom_id res chain seq x y z
N MET A 1 5.13 4.74 -8.20
CA MET A 1 4.34 4.85 -9.45
C MET A 1 3.36 3.69 -9.52
N GLN A 2 2.07 3.97 -9.51
CA GLN A 2 1.00 2.98 -9.60
C GLN A 2 -0.06 3.54 -10.56
N GLY A 3 -0.68 2.67 -11.34
CA GLY A 3 -1.70 3.01 -12.32
C GLY A 3 -2.84 2.00 -12.35
N GLY A 4 -3.60 2.03 -13.45
CA GLY A 4 -4.66 1.06 -13.73
C GLY A 4 -4.16 -0.11 -14.58
N LEU A 5 -5.02 -1.12 -14.74
CA LEU A 5 -4.76 -2.30 -15.57
C LEU A 5 -5.10 -1.98 -17.02
N ASN A 6 -4.10 -1.59 -17.81
CA ASN A 6 -4.27 -1.30 -19.24
C ASN A 6 -3.92 -2.55 -20.07
N PRO A 7 -4.85 -3.14 -20.83
CA PRO A 7 -4.60 -4.33 -21.64
C PRO A 7 -3.63 -4.10 -22.81
N GLU A 8 -3.38 -2.85 -23.19
CA GLU A 8 -2.47 -2.51 -24.29
C GLU A 8 -1.01 -2.35 -23.83
N LEU A 9 -0.75 -2.32 -22.51
CA LEU A 9 0.58 -2.10 -21.96
C LEU A 9 1.21 -3.43 -21.50
N GLY A 10 2.00 -4.03 -22.39
CA GLY A 10 2.85 -5.18 -22.07
C GLY A 10 4.12 -4.80 -21.31
N ILE A 11 4.93 -5.79 -20.97
CA ILE A 11 6.15 -5.61 -20.17
C ILE A 11 7.18 -4.67 -20.84
N GLU A 12 7.28 -4.68 -22.16
CA GLU A 12 8.24 -3.85 -22.92
C GLU A 12 8.03 -2.36 -22.65
N PHE A 13 6.78 -1.91 -22.51
CA PHE A 13 6.46 -0.52 -22.15
C PHE A 13 7.07 -0.13 -20.80
N TYR A 14 6.90 -0.99 -19.79
CA TYR A 14 7.42 -0.72 -18.44
C TYR A 14 8.94 -0.77 -18.41
N GLU A 15 9.56 -1.68 -19.16
CA GLU A 15 11.01 -1.73 -19.27
C GLU A 15 11.59 -0.45 -19.91
N GLU A 16 11.00 0.02 -21.02
CA GLU A 16 11.41 1.27 -21.66
C GLU A 16 11.23 2.46 -20.73
N LEU A 17 10.09 2.54 -20.04
CA LEU A 17 9.80 3.59 -19.09
C LEU A 17 10.81 3.59 -17.92
N PHE A 18 11.08 2.44 -17.31
CA PHE A 18 12.01 2.34 -16.19
C PHE A 18 13.45 2.66 -16.61
N ARG A 19 13.91 2.12 -17.74
CA ARG A 19 15.25 2.45 -18.28
C ARG A 19 15.37 3.93 -18.61
N TRP A 20 14.32 4.54 -19.20
CA TRP A 20 14.29 5.96 -19.48
C TRP A 20 14.37 6.79 -18.19
N ILE A 21 13.59 6.45 -17.15
CA ILE A 21 13.66 7.14 -15.85
C ILE A 21 15.05 7.00 -15.25
N LYS A 22 15.62 5.78 -15.21
CA LYS A 22 16.95 5.54 -14.65
C LYS A 22 18.06 6.26 -15.40
N ARG A 23 17.95 6.37 -16.73
CA ARG A 23 18.91 7.10 -17.55
C ARG A 23 18.89 8.60 -17.29
N ASN A 24 17.70 9.21 -17.14
CA ASN A 24 17.55 10.66 -16.97
C ASN A 24 17.59 11.11 -15.50
N TYR A 25 17.19 10.24 -14.58
CA TYR A 25 17.04 10.51 -13.15
C TYR A 25 17.52 9.32 -12.29
N PRO A 26 18.80 8.95 -12.35
CA PRO A 26 19.35 7.76 -11.68
C PRO A 26 19.13 7.75 -10.15
N GLN A 27 19.02 8.93 -9.54
CA GLN A 27 18.77 9.13 -8.12
C GLN A 27 17.33 8.83 -7.68
N ILE A 28 16.38 8.74 -8.61
CA ILE A 28 14.98 8.42 -8.27
C ILE A 28 14.88 6.94 -7.93
N TRP A 29 14.42 6.65 -6.71
CA TRP A 29 14.10 5.29 -6.31
C TRP A 29 12.79 4.82 -6.95
N LEU A 30 12.83 3.71 -7.68
CA LEU A 30 11.64 3.16 -8.33
C LEU A 30 10.89 2.20 -7.39
N HIS A 31 9.97 2.79 -6.61
CA HIS A 31 8.92 2.09 -5.89
C HIS A 31 7.65 2.09 -6.76
N ALA A 32 7.41 1.00 -7.49
CA ALA A 32 6.43 1.01 -8.57
C ALA A 32 5.71 -0.33 -8.76
N LEU A 33 4.49 -0.22 -9.30
CA LEU A 33 3.55 -1.31 -9.62
C LEU A 33 3.05 -2.04 -8.39
N SER A 34 1.74 -2.20 -8.26
CA SER A 34 1.13 -3.12 -7.30
C SER A 34 1.28 -4.58 -7.76
N PRO A 35 1.12 -5.57 -6.87
CA PRO A 35 1.01 -6.97 -7.25
C PRO A 35 -0.03 -7.24 -8.34
N GLU A 36 -1.16 -6.53 -8.31
CA GLU A 36 -2.20 -6.60 -9.33
C GLU A 36 -1.66 -6.21 -10.71
N GLU A 37 -0.92 -5.10 -10.80
CA GLU A 37 -0.33 -4.65 -12.06
C GLU A 37 0.73 -5.64 -12.56
N ILE A 38 1.52 -6.24 -11.66
CA ILE A 38 2.52 -7.24 -12.02
C ILE A 38 1.87 -8.51 -12.59
N LEU A 39 0.77 -8.96 -11.99
CA LEU A 39 -0.02 -10.10 -12.49
C LEU A 39 -0.63 -9.78 -13.87
N HIS A 40 -1.21 -8.60 -14.03
CA HIS A 40 -1.77 -8.16 -15.30
C HIS A 40 -0.70 -8.06 -16.39
N ILE A 41 0.49 -7.54 -16.09
CA ILE A 41 1.62 -7.52 -17.01
C ILE A 41 2.03 -8.95 -17.40
N ALA A 42 2.06 -9.87 -16.44
CA ALA A 42 2.36 -11.28 -16.68
C ALA A 42 1.33 -11.92 -17.63
N GLU A 43 0.05 -11.64 -17.44
CA GLU A 43 -1.04 -12.11 -18.30
C GLU A 43 -0.92 -11.54 -19.73
N VAL A 44 -0.88 -10.21 -19.88
CA VAL A 44 -0.79 -9.53 -21.18
C VAL A 44 0.46 -9.97 -21.95
N SER A 45 1.59 -10.14 -21.25
CA SER A 45 2.87 -10.50 -21.85
C SER A 45 3.07 -12.01 -22.00
N ARG A 46 2.13 -12.83 -21.49
CA ARG A 46 2.21 -14.31 -21.44
C ARG A 46 3.49 -14.82 -20.78
N LEU A 47 3.88 -14.20 -19.68
CA LEU A 47 5.06 -14.52 -18.90
C LEU A 47 4.67 -15.03 -17.51
N ARG A 48 5.59 -15.72 -16.85
CA ARG A 48 5.43 -16.01 -15.42
C ARG A 48 5.77 -14.78 -14.60
N VAL A 49 5.12 -14.59 -13.46
CA VAL A 49 5.38 -13.48 -12.51
C VAL A 49 6.86 -13.32 -12.21
N ARG A 50 7.57 -14.42 -11.91
CA ARG A 50 9.02 -14.40 -11.64
C ARG A 50 9.84 -13.85 -12.82
N ASP A 51 9.46 -14.18 -14.04
CA ASP A 51 10.16 -13.73 -15.26
C ASP A 51 9.87 -12.24 -15.52
N VAL A 52 8.64 -11.78 -15.26
CA VAL A 52 8.28 -10.35 -15.27
C VAL A 52 9.10 -9.58 -14.25
N LEU A 53 9.14 -10.03 -12.99
CA LEU A 53 9.89 -9.37 -11.92
C LEU A 53 11.37 -9.22 -12.26
N LYS A 54 12.02 -10.28 -12.77
CA LYS A 54 13.42 -10.21 -13.21
C LYS A 54 13.65 -9.14 -14.28
N ARG A 55 12.82 -9.14 -15.32
CA ARG A 55 12.88 -8.16 -16.41
C ARG A 55 12.69 -6.72 -15.90
N LEU A 56 11.74 -6.51 -14.99
CA LEU A 56 11.51 -5.21 -14.37
C LEU A 56 12.68 -4.78 -13.46
N ILE A 57 13.29 -5.69 -12.70
CA ILE A 57 14.50 -5.45 -11.90
C ILE A 57 15.66 -5.03 -12.82
N ASP A 58 15.89 -5.78 -13.90
CA ASP A 58 16.93 -5.48 -14.90
C ASP A 58 16.70 -4.11 -15.58
N ALA A 59 15.44 -3.69 -15.72
CA ALA A 59 15.07 -2.37 -16.21
C ALA A 59 15.20 -1.24 -15.17
N GLY A 60 15.34 -1.58 -13.89
CA GLY A 60 15.63 -0.64 -12.80
C GLY A 60 14.59 -0.56 -11.69
N LEU A 61 13.62 -1.48 -11.61
CA LEU A 61 12.70 -1.58 -10.48
C LEU A 61 13.47 -1.90 -9.19
N GLN A 62 13.14 -1.23 -8.08
CA GLN A 62 13.87 -1.39 -6.82
C GLN A 62 13.01 -1.82 -5.63
N SER A 63 11.70 -1.62 -5.69
CA SER A 63 10.76 -2.08 -4.65
C SER A 63 9.33 -2.03 -5.15
N ILE A 64 8.43 -2.75 -4.48
CA ILE A 64 7.02 -2.88 -4.88
C ILE A 64 6.12 -2.33 -3.77
N PRO A 65 5.21 -1.39 -4.05
CA PRO A 65 4.19 -0.94 -3.11
C PRO A 65 3.15 -2.02 -2.81
N GLY A 66 2.69 -2.07 -1.56
CA GLY A 66 1.66 -2.99 -1.08
C GLY A 66 0.23 -2.70 -1.53
N GLY A 67 0.03 -1.94 -2.61
CA GLY A 67 -1.31 -1.61 -3.12
C GLY A 67 -2.07 -2.84 -3.63
N GLY A 68 -3.39 -2.74 -3.76
CA GLY A 68 -4.25 -3.81 -4.27
C GLY A 68 -4.58 -4.94 -3.27
N ALA A 69 -4.02 -4.86 -2.06
CA ALA A 69 -4.28 -5.83 -0.99
C ALA A 69 -5.70 -5.70 -0.40
N GLU A 70 -6.20 -4.47 -0.24
CA GLU A 70 -7.46 -4.16 0.45
C GLU A 70 -7.63 -4.98 1.74
N ILE A 71 -8.45 -6.04 1.70
CA ILE A 71 -8.51 -7.13 2.68
C ILE A 71 -8.13 -8.44 1.97
N LEU A 72 -7.15 -9.18 2.49
CA LEU A 72 -6.65 -10.44 1.92
C LEU A 72 -7.52 -11.62 2.42
N VAL A 73 -8.82 -11.52 2.19
CA VAL A 73 -9.81 -12.56 2.49
C VAL A 73 -10.78 -12.63 1.32
N ASP A 74 -10.82 -13.76 0.60
CA ASP A 74 -11.50 -13.85 -0.70
C ASP A 74 -12.99 -13.54 -0.62
N ARG A 75 -13.69 -13.94 0.46
CA ARG A 75 -15.08 -13.53 0.77
C ARG A 75 -15.31 -12.02 0.64
N VAL A 76 -14.33 -11.23 1.08
CA VAL A 76 -14.37 -9.77 1.02
C VAL A 76 -13.97 -9.29 -0.37
N ARG A 77 -12.89 -9.84 -0.93
CA ARG A 77 -12.36 -9.48 -2.27
C ARG A 77 -13.38 -9.70 -3.38
N GLU A 78 -14.09 -10.82 -3.37
CA GLU A 78 -15.15 -11.15 -4.35
C GLU A 78 -16.26 -10.10 -4.37
N LYS A 79 -16.53 -9.44 -3.25
CA LYS A 79 -17.59 -8.44 -3.14
C LYS A 79 -17.11 -7.04 -3.52
N ILE A 80 -15.91 -6.64 -3.11
CA ILE A 80 -15.40 -5.28 -3.34
C ILE A 80 -14.64 -5.14 -4.66
N SER A 81 -14.05 -6.23 -5.15
CA SER A 81 -13.15 -6.24 -6.30
C SER A 81 -13.10 -7.61 -7.00
N PRO A 82 -14.23 -8.10 -7.55
CA PRO A 82 -14.33 -9.46 -8.13
C PRO A 82 -13.42 -9.73 -9.34
N ARG A 83 -12.83 -8.68 -9.92
CA ARG A 83 -11.92 -8.78 -11.08
C ARG A 83 -10.46 -8.58 -10.70
N LYS A 84 -10.16 -8.31 -9.42
CA LYS A 84 -8.79 -8.22 -8.93
C LYS A 84 -8.29 -9.62 -8.56
N CYS A 85 -6.97 -9.76 -8.41
CA CYS A 85 -6.33 -10.98 -7.95
C CYS A 85 -6.91 -11.51 -6.63
N THR A 86 -6.77 -12.80 -6.38
CA THR A 86 -7.05 -13.47 -5.10
C THR A 86 -6.03 -13.09 -4.03
N ALA A 87 -6.31 -13.46 -2.77
CA ALA A 87 -5.33 -13.26 -1.68
C ALA A 87 -4.02 -14.02 -1.95
N ASP A 88 -4.11 -15.26 -2.43
CA ASP A 88 -2.96 -16.12 -2.72
C ASP A 88 -2.10 -15.58 -3.86
N GLU A 89 -2.71 -15.04 -4.91
CA GLU A 89 -1.98 -14.41 -6.01
C GLU A 89 -1.23 -13.15 -5.54
N TRP A 90 -1.86 -12.30 -4.72
CA TRP A 90 -1.21 -11.12 -4.16
C TRP A 90 0.00 -11.51 -3.30
N LEU A 91 -0.17 -12.49 -2.40
CA LEU A 91 0.89 -13.02 -1.55
C LEU A 91 1.99 -13.70 -2.37
N GLY A 92 1.62 -14.40 -3.45
CA GLY A 92 2.54 -15.07 -4.37
C GLY A 92 3.47 -14.11 -5.10
N VAL A 93 2.95 -12.97 -5.56
CA VAL A 93 3.79 -11.92 -6.18
C VAL A 93 4.77 -11.35 -5.15
N MET A 94 4.30 -11.05 -3.94
CA MET A 94 5.17 -10.54 -2.88
C MET A 94 6.25 -11.55 -2.49
N TYR A 95 5.88 -12.82 -2.37
CA TYR A 95 6.83 -13.92 -2.14
C TYR A 95 7.91 -13.95 -3.22
N GLU A 96 7.53 -14.01 -4.49
CA GLU A 96 8.48 -14.03 -5.62
C GLU A 96 9.38 -12.80 -5.65
N ALA A 97 8.85 -11.61 -5.37
CA ALA A 97 9.62 -10.39 -5.27
C ALA A 97 10.69 -10.48 -4.16
N HIS A 98 10.31 -10.97 -2.98
CA HIS A 98 11.23 -11.13 -1.85
C HIS A 98 12.31 -12.18 -2.16
N GLN A 99 11.97 -13.28 -2.83
CA GLN A 99 12.94 -14.29 -3.29
C GLN A 99 13.93 -13.74 -4.33
N LEU A 100 13.58 -12.66 -5.02
CA LEU A 100 14.47 -11.94 -5.94
C LEU A 100 15.21 -10.78 -5.27
N GLY A 101 15.11 -10.64 -3.94
CA GLY A 101 15.81 -9.62 -3.16
C GLY A 101 15.12 -8.25 -3.14
N LEU A 102 13.94 -8.10 -3.75
CA LEU A 102 13.17 -6.87 -3.66
C LEU A 102 12.59 -6.69 -2.27
N LYS A 103 12.54 -5.43 -1.83
CA LYS A 103 11.78 -5.02 -0.66
C LYS A 103 10.41 -4.50 -1.07
N THR A 104 9.42 -4.69 -0.21
CA THR A 104 8.04 -4.30 -0.48
C THR A 104 7.40 -3.64 0.74
N THR A 105 6.17 -3.15 0.58
CA THR A 105 5.30 -2.74 1.68
C THR A 105 4.03 -3.56 1.66
N ALA A 106 3.31 -3.61 2.78
CA ALA A 106 2.00 -4.24 2.89
C ALA A 106 0.97 -3.18 3.30
N THR A 107 -0.23 -3.21 2.69
CA THR A 107 -1.29 -2.25 3.03
C THR A 107 -2.56 -2.99 3.41
N MET A 108 -3.38 -2.37 4.26
CA MET A 108 -4.71 -2.86 4.57
C MET A 108 -5.71 -1.71 4.47
N MET A 109 -6.60 -1.77 3.47
CA MET A 109 -7.74 -0.86 3.40
C MET A 109 -8.91 -1.47 4.16
N PHE A 110 -9.35 -0.79 5.21
CA PHE A 110 -10.43 -1.26 6.07
C PHE A 110 -11.53 -0.21 6.24
N GLY A 111 -12.61 -0.58 6.91
CA GLY A 111 -13.75 0.30 7.15
C GLY A 111 -14.80 0.24 6.05
N HIS A 112 -14.90 -0.90 5.38
CA HIS A 112 -15.91 -1.21 4.38
C HIS A 112 -16.76 -2.40 4.84
N ILE A 113 -16.84 -3.48 4.05
CA ILE A 113 -17.72 -4.62 4.32
C ILE A 113 -17.10 -5.69 5.23
N GLU A 114 -15.82 -5.52 5.59
CA GLU A 114 -15.07 -6.51 6.33
C GLU A 114 -15.46 -6.54 7.81
N THR A 115 -15.28 -7.71 8.43
CA THR A 115 -15.40 -7.91 9.88
C THR A 115 -14.05 -7.67 10.57
N TYR A 116 -14.05 -7.59 11.91
CA TYR A 116 -12.79 -7.51 12.66
C TYR A 116 -11.93 -8.77 12.48
N GLU A 117 -12.58 -9.93 12.37
CA GLU A 117 -11.97 -11.21 12.06
C GLU A 117 -11.26 -11.17 10.70
N ASP A 118 -11.86 -10.56 9.68
CA ASP A 118 -11.21 -10.40 8.36
C ASP A 118 -9.97 -9.49 8.44
N ARG A 119 -9.99 -8.43 9.26
CA ARG A 119 -8.81 -7.58 9.50
C ARG A 119 -7.69 -8.36 10.18
N VAL A 120 -8.03 -9.16 11.19
CA VAL A 120 -7.08 -10.02 11.89
C VAL A 120 -6.48 -11.05 10.94
N GLN A 121 -7.32 -11.70 10.12
CA GLN A 121 -6.87 -12.66 9.12
C GLN A 121 -5.91 -12.02 8.10
N HIS A 122 -6.22 -10.82 7.61
CA HIS A 122 -5.31 -10.08 6.73
C HIS A 122 -3.94 -9.88 7.41
N MET A 123 -3.91 -9.39 8.66
CA MET A 123 -2.67 -9.13 9.38
C MET A 123 -1.87 -10.43 9.63
N LEU A 124 -2.54 -11.55 9.90
CA LEU A 124 -1.91 -12.85 10.07
C LEU A 124 -1.21 -13.31 8.79
N LEU A 125 -1.89 -13.24 7.63
CA LEU A 125 -1.30 -13.63 6.35
C LEU A 125 -0.06 -12.82 5.99
N ILE A 126 -0.10 -11.50 6.23
CA ILE A 126 1.07 -10.62 6.04
C ILE A 126 2.21 -11.00 6.98
N ARG A 127 1.90 -11.23 8.26
CA ARG A 127 2.90 -11.61 9.26
C ARG A 127 3.54 -12.95 8.95
N GLU A 128 2.76 -13.95 8.56
CA GLU A 128 3.25 -15.28 8.19
C GLU A 128 4.16 -15.22 6.96
N LEU A 129 3.78 -14.46 5.93
CA LEU A 129 4.65 -14.27 4.77
C LEU A 129 5.94 -13.51 5.16
N GLN A 130 5.85 -12.57 6.09
CA GLN A 130 7.03 -11.87 6.61
C GLN A 130 7.95 -12.82 7.38
N ASP A 131 7.45 -13.77 8.16
CA ASP A 131 8.26 -14.79 8.84
C ASP A 131 9.05 -15.66 7.86
N ILE A 132 8.48 -15.92 6.68
CA ILE A 132 9.12 -16.72 5.63
C ILE A 132 10.18 -15.91 4.87
N THR A 133 9.90 -14.65 4.56
CA THR A 133 10.63 -13.90 3.53
C THR A 133 11.38 -12.66 4.02
N GLY A 134 10.96 -12.05 5.13
CA GLY A 134 11.57 -10.83 5.69
C GLY A 134 11.60 -9.63 4.72
N GLY A 135 10.72 -9.60 3.72
CA GLY A 135 10.77 -8.67 2.61
C GLY A 135 9.95 -7.38 2.80
N PHE A 136 8.96 -7.40 3.68
CA PHE A 136 8.16 -6.22 4.00
C PHE A 136 8.95 -5.25 4.88
N THR A 137 8.90 -3.98 4.48
CA THR A 137 9.58 -2.88 5.18
C THR A 137 8.63 -2.02 6.01
N SER A 138 7.36 -1.98 5.64
CA SER A 138 6.34 -1.19 6.32
C SER A 138 4.96 -1.80 6.13
N PHE A 139 4.13 -1.72 7.17
CA PHE A 139 2.70 -2.00 7.10
C PHE A 139 1.90 -0.71 7.23
N ILE A 140 0.94 -0.51 6.32
CA ILE A 140 0.17 0.72 6.21
C ILE A 140 -1.35 0.41 6.29
N PRO A 141 -1.98 0.55 7.47
CA PRO A 141 -3.43 0.48 7.59
C PRO A 141 -4.04 1.84 7.19
N TRP A 142 -5.09 1.82 6.38
CA TRP A 142 -5.78 3.03 5.96
C TRP A 142 -7.28 2.80 5.77
N THR A 143 -8.08 3.85 5.95
CA THR A 143 -9.54 3.71 5.88
C THR A 143 -10.04 3.89 4.45
N PHE A 144 -11.03 3.09 4.07
CA PHE A 144 -11.83 3.27 2.88
C PHE A 144 -12.42 4.69 2.82
N GLN A 145 -12.36 5.29 1.63
CA GLN A 145 -12.96 6.59 1.33
C GLN A 145 -14.21 6.38 0.48
N PRO A 146 -15.42 6.57 1.02
CA PRO A 146 -16.65 6.14 0.36
C PRO A 146 -17.11 7.05 -0.76
N ARG A 147 -16.70 8.32 -0.76
CA ARG A 147 -17.18 9.32 -1.73
C ARG A 147 -16.74 8.93 -3.15
N ASN A 148 -17.66 9.08 -4.10
CA ASN A 148 -17.45 8.75 -5.52
C ASN A 148 -17.06 7.28 -5.78
N THR A 149 -17.50 6.35 -4.92
CA THR A 149 -17.25 4.92 -5.12
C THR A 149 -18.57 4.18 -5.39
N LYS A 150 -18.56 3.30 -6.39
CA LYS A 150 -19.70 2.42 -6.69
C LYS A 150 -20.08 1.53 -5.50
N LEU A 151 -19.11 1.20 -4.65
CA LEU A 151 -19.35 0.37 -3.47
C LEU A 151 -20.23 1.09 -2.45
N ALA A 152 -19.96 2.37 -2.16
CA ALA A 152 -20.77 3.16 -1.24
C ALA A 152 -22.12 3.58 -1.85
N GLU A 153 -22.21 3.74 -3.16
CA GLU A 153 -23.48 4.00 -3.86
C GLU A 153 -24.47 2.83 -3.70
N ASN A 154 -23.95 1.60 -3.69
CA ASN A 154 -24.75 0.38 -3.63
C ASN A 154 -25.02 -0.13 -2.20
N MET A 155 -24.46 0.50 -1.16
CA MET A 155 -24.60 0.04 0.22
C MET A 155 -24.79 1.23 1.18
N ASP A 156 -26.00 1.36 1.75
CA ASP A 156 -26.35 2.49 2.64
C ASP A 156 -25.44 2.60 3.87
N ASN A 157 -24.98 1.47 4.41
CA ASN A 157 -24.10 1.41 5.57
C ASN A 157 -22.63 1.77 5.27
N LEU A 158 -22.27 2.00 4.00
CA LEU A 158 -20.92 2.38 3.57
C LEU A 158 -20.81 3.84 3.14
N LYS A 159 -21.84 4.66 3.37
CA LYS A 159 -21.84 6.07 2.98
C LYS A 159 -20.94 6.95 3.85
N GLU A 160 -20.57 6.47 5.03
CA GLU A 160 -19.68 7.17 5.97
C GLU A 160 -18.34 6.47 6.11
N ARG A 161 -17.27 7.27 6.21
CA ARG A 161 -15.93 6.76 6.47
C ARG A 161 -15.82 6.24 7.90
N SER A 162 -14.90 5.31 8.12
CA SER A 162 -14.53 4.90 9.47
C SER A 162 -14.09 6.09 10.33
N THR A 163 -14.42 6.04 11.61
CA THR A 163 -14.08 7.09 12.56
C THR A 163 -12.58 7.14 12.84
N GLY A 164 -12.07 8.29 13.27
CA GLY A 164 -10.68 8.40 13.74
C GLY A 164 -10.38 7.46 14.93
N PHE A 165 -11.40 7.12 15.73
CA PHE A 165 -11.26 6.14 16.82
C PHE A 165 -11.05 4.72 16.29
N ASP A 166 -11.84 4.27 15.31
CA ASP A 166 -11.65 2.95 14.69
C ASP A 166 -10.29 2.86 13.98
N TYR A 167 -9.87 3.96 13.34
CA TYR A 167 -8.54 4.03 12.74
C TYR A 167 -7.41 3.91 13.77
N LEU A 168 -7.43 4.73 14.83
CA LEU A 168 -6.38 4.69 15.86
C LEU A 168 -6.35 3.34 16.60
N LYS A 169 -7.51 2.72 16.82
CA LYS A 169 -7.60 1.36 17.37
C LYS A 169 -6.96 0.34 16.44
N THR A 170 -7.31 0.36 15.14
CA THR A 170 -6.75 -0.55 14.14
C THR A 170 -5.23 -0.36 14.00
N LEU A 171 -4.75 0.88 14.04
CA LEU A 171 -3.33 1.21 14.02
C LEU A 171 -2.57 0.59 15.21
N ALA A 172 -3.11 0.75 16.43
CA ALA A 172 -2.51 0.16 17.64
C ALA A 172 -2.52 -1.37 17.60
N ILE A 173 -3.62 -1.98 17.15
CA ILE A 173 -3.69 -3.44 16.97
C ILE A 173 -2.66 -3.90 15.93
N SER A 174 -2.50 -3.17 14.83
CA SER A 174 -1.51 -3.49 13.79
C SER A 174 -0.09 -3.55 14.37
N ARG A 175 0.29 -2.59 15.22
CA ARG A 175 1.58 -2.61 15.91
C ARG A 175 1.75 -3.81 16.85
N LEU A 176 0.69 -4.21 17.55
CA LEU A 176 0.74 -5.34 18.48
C LEU A 176 0.76 -6.69 17.78
N MET A 177 0.05 -6.80 16.63
CA MET A 177 -0.08 -8.04 15.88
C MET A 177 1.11 -8.30 14.96
N ILE A 178 1.63 -7.25 14.31
CA ILE A 178 2.70 -7.34 13.32
C ILE A 178 4.02 -6.98 14.00
N ASP A 179 4.56 -7.93 14.75
CA ASP A 179 5.81 -7.78 15.50
C ASP A 179 7.08 -7.87 14.62
N ASN A 180 6.96 -8.39 13.39
CA ASN A 180 8.07 -8.72 12.50
C ASN A 180 8.22 -7.80 11.27
N ILE A 181 7.42 -6.74 11.16
CA ILE A 181 7.62 -5.66 10.19
C ILE A 181 8.17 -4.44 10.94
N PRO A 182 9.33 -3.88 10.54
CA PRO A 182 10.02 -2.85 11.30
C PRO A 182 9.17 -1.60 11.59
N THR A 183 8.37 -1.20 10.60
CA THR A 183 7.71 0.09 10.59
C THR A 183 6.20 -0.03 10.37
N ILE A 184 5.43 0.77 11.11
CA ILE A 184 4.00 0.98 10.89
C ILE A 184 3.79 2.43 10.47
N GLN A 185 3.22 2.64 9.29
CA GLN A 185 3.00 3.98 8.73
C GLN A 185 1.61 4.51 9.07
N VAL A 186 1.51 5.79 9.43
CA VAL A 186 0.22 6.49 9.48
C VAL A 186 -0.30 6.82 8.08
N SER A 187 -1.63 6.82 7.95
CA SER A 187 -2.31 7.25 6.72
C SER A 187 -2.81 8.70 6.82
N TRP A 188 -1.88 9.67 6.83
CA TRP A 188 -2.26 11.09 6.86
C TRP A 188 -3.04 11.52 5.62
N VAL A 189 -2.89 10.82 4.50
CA VAL A 189 -3.60 11.07 3.23
C VAL A 189 -5.11 10.81 3.38
N THR A 190 -5.49 9.86 4.23
CA THR A 190 -6.90 9.51 4.48
C THR A 190 -7.45 10.14 5.76
N GLN A 191 -6.62 10.26 6.80
CA GLN A 191 -7.05 10.72 8.12
C GLN A 191 -6.77 12.21 8.40
N GLY A 192 -5.88 12.81 7.62
CA GLY A 192 -5.38 14.17 7.85
C GLY A 192 -4.29 14.25 8.92
N LEU A 193 -3.62 15.39 8.96
CA LEU A 193 -2.43 15.63 9.78
C LEU A 193 -2.66 15.45 11.29
N LYS A 194 -3.81 15.88 11.81
CA LYS A 194 -4.11 15.82 13.26
C LYS A 194 -4.20 14.39 13.76
N ILE A 195 -4.88 13.51 13.01
CA ILE A 195 -5.00 12.10 13.39
C ILE A 195 -3.67 11.38 13.17
N ALA A 196 -2.94 11.70 12.11
CA ALA A 196 -1.58 11.18 11.90
C ALA A 196 -0.63 11.53 13.06
N GLN A 197 -0.70 12.76 13.56
CA GLN A 197 0.07 13.21 14.72
C GLN A 197 -0.25 12.38 15.98
N ILE A 198 -1.54 12.15 16.26
CA ILE A 198 -1.97 11.29 17.36
C ILE A 198 -1.52 9.84 17.12
N GLY A 199 -1.54 9.37 15.86
CA GLY A 199 -1.14 8.02 15.46
C GLY A 199 0.27 7.61 15.91
N LEU A 200 1.19 8.57 16.09
CA LEU A 200 2.52 8.29 16.65
C LEU A 200 2.48 7.78 18.10
N LYS A 201 1.42 8.10 18.86
CA LYS A 201 1.17 7.55 20.21
C LYS A 201 0.38 6.24 20.18
N PHE A 202 -0.06 5.80 19.00
CA PHE A 202 -0.83 4.57 18.77
C PHE A 202 -0.02 3.54 17.97
N GLY A 203 1.31 3.61 18.08
CA GLY A 203 2.21 2.60 17.55
C GLY A 203 2.80 2.91 16.19
N ALA A 204 2.42 3.98 15.49
CA ALA A 204 3.11 4.33 14.25
C ALA A 204 4.48 4.99 14.49
N ASP A 205 5.44 4.71 13.62
CA ASP A 205 6.78 5.31 13.61
C ASP A 205 7.12 6.00 12.28
N ASP A 206 6.28 5.82 11.25
CA ASP A 206 6.50 6.41 9.93
C ASP A 206 5.34 7.32 9.53
N PHE A 207 5.70 8.56 9.17
CA PHE A 207 4.76 9.58 8.71
C PHE A 207 4.46 9.49 7.21
N GLY A 208 5.11 8.55 6.50
CA GLY A 208 5.02 8.38 5.06
C GLY A 208 5.78 9.45 4.29
N SER A 209 5.75 9.31 2.97
CA SER A 209 6.39 10.26 2.06
C SER A 209 5.53 11.51 1.86
N LEU A 210 6.18 12.62 1.50
CA LEU A 210 5.49 13.75 0.90
C LEU A 210 4.96 13.36 -0.48
N LEU A 211 3.69 13.62 -0.72
CA LEU A 211 3.06 13.38 -2.01
C LEU A 211 3.16 14.64 -2.85
N ILE A 212 3.89 14.54 -3.97
CA ILE A 212 3.95 15.58 -5.00
C ILE A 212 2.66 15.57 -5.82
N GLU A 213 2.14 14.37 -6.09
CA GLU A 213 0.89 14.13 -6.81
C GLU A 213 0.17 12.92 -6.19
N GLU A 214 -1.13 13.05 -5.93
CA GLU A 214 -1.99 12.01 -5.35
C GLU A 214 -3.34 12.04 -6.07
N ASN A 215 -3.64 11.00 -6.84
CA ASN A 215 -4.78 10.94 -7.75
C ASN A 215 -5.84 9.89 -7.34
N VAL A 216 -5.55 9.00 -6.39
CA VAL A 216 -6.43 7.89 -6.01
C VAL A 216 -7.40 8.31 -4.91
N VAL A 217 -6.87 8.83 -3.80
CA VAL A 217 -7.65 9.31 -2.64
C VAL A 217 -8.36 10.62 -2.99
N SER A 218 -7.74 11.47 -3.81
CA SER A 218 -8.35 12.69 -4.34
C SER A 218 -9.52 12.40 -5.28
N ALA A 219 -9.45 11.37 -6.14
CA ALA A 219 -10.58 10.91 -6.95
C ALA A 219 -11.75 10.41 -6.07
N ALA A 220 -11.43 9.78 -4.93
CA ALA A 220 -12.40 9.41 -3.89
C ALA A 220 -12.82 10.59 -2.97
N GLY A 221 -12.61 11.84 -3.41
CA GLY A 221 -13.13 13.04 -2.76
C GLY A 221 -12.44 13.46 -1.46
N THR A 222 -11.24 12.92 -1.18
CA THR A 222 -10.44 13.25 0.00
C THR A 222 -9.14 13.91 -0.40
N LYS A 223 -8.90 15.13 0.08
CA LYS A 223 -7.67 15.87 -0.24
C LYS A 223 -7.05 16.42 1.03
N HIS A 224 -6.00 15.78 1.48
CA HIS A 224 -5.10 16.31 2.49
C HIS A 224 -3.78 16.66 1.82
N LEU A 225 -3.37 17.92 1.94
CA LEU A 225 -2.06 18.39 1.50
C LEU A 225 -1.29 18.81 2.74
N VAL A 226 -0.08 18.27 2.89
CA VAL A 226 0.79 18.52 4.03
C VAL A 226 2.15 18.91 3.50
N THR A 227 2.68 20.05 3.93
CA THR A 227 4.05 20.48 3.60
C THR A 227 5.06 19.75 4.49
N LEU A 228 6.34 19.74 4.07
CA LEU A 228 7.42 19.19 4.89
C LEU A 228 7.44 19.83 6.29
N ASP A 229 7.35 21.15 6.36
CA ASP A 229 7.39 21.88 7.63
C ASP A 229 6.23 21.52 8.55
N GLN A 230 5.03 21.33 8.00
CA GLN A 230 3.87 20.89 8.78
C GLN A 230 4.06 19.48 9.33
N MET A 231 4.62 18.56 8.53
CA MET A 231 4.92 17.20 8.96
C MET A 231 5.98 17.18 10.07
N LEU A 232 7.10 17.89 9.87
CA LEU A 232 8.17 18.01 10.85
C LEU A 232 7.67 18.64 12.15
N LYS A 233 6.83 19.67 12.07
CA LYS A 233 6.21 20.30 13.23
C LYS A 233 5.30 19.32 13.96
N ALA A 234 4.43 18.60 13.25
CA ALA A 234 3.52 17.63 13.87
C ALA A 234 4.27 16.53 14.64
N ILE A 235 5.36 16.00 14.06
CA ILE A 235 6.20 14.99 14.71
C ILE A 235 6.83 15.54 16.01
N LYS A 236 7.43 16.74 15.96
CA LYS A 236 8.04 17.39 17.12
C LYS A 236 7.02 17.71 18.21
N ASP A 237 5.87 18.27 17.81
CA ASP A 237 4.78 18.62 18.72
C ASP A 237 4.17 17.36 19.40
N ALA A 238 4.26 16.18 18.77
CA ALA A 238 3.91 14.90 19.38
C ALA A 238 4.99 14.34 20.34
N GLY A 239 6.11 15.04 20.49
CA GLY A 239 7.23 14.66 21.35
C GLY A 239 8.17 13.61 20.74
N PHE A 240 8.26 13.54 19.42
CA PHE A 240 9.17 12.63 18.70
C PHE A 240 10.22 13.40 17.90
N GLU A 241 11.33 12.73 17.59
CA GLU A 241 12.39 13.27 16.74
C GLU A 241 12.14 12.88 15.27
N PRO A 242 11.92 13.85 14.36
CA PRO A 242 11.74 13.53 12.95
C PRO A 242 13.06 13.07 12.33
N LYS A 243 13.05 11.88 11.73
CA LYS A 243 14.18 11.34 10.96
C LYS A 243 13.77 11.14 9.51
N LYS A 244 14.60 11.60 8.59
CA LYS A 244 14.44 11.30 7.17
C LYS A 244 14.89 9.87 6.93
N ARG A 245 13.97 9.02 6.46
CA ARG A 245 14.32 7.68 6.00
C ARG A 245 15.24 7.80 4.78
N LEU A 246 16.41 7.18 4.88
CA LEU A 246 17.31 6.94 3.76
C LEU A 246 17.09 5.49 3.29
N ASN A 247 17.29 5.24 1.99
CA ASN A 247 17.10 3.92 1.39
C ASN A 247 18.03 2.87 2.00
#